data_AF-A0A952HEH1-F1
#
_entry.id   AF-A0A952HEH1-F1
#
_cell.length_a   1.000
_cell.length_b   1.000
_cell.length_c   1.000
_cell.angle_alpha   90.00
_cell.angle_beta   90.00
_cell.angle_gamma   90.00
#
_symmetry.space_group_name_H-M   'P 1'
#
loop_
_entity.id
_entity.type
_entity.pdbx_description
1 polymer ?
#
loop_
_entity_poly.entity_id
_entity_poly.type
_entity_poly.pdbx_seq_one_letter_code
_entity_poly.pdbx_strand_id
1 'polypeptide(L)'
;MRSYAAIGSSHLFGLIQHYVEPMENGRFQPVWDAGTPMRVELPLDTPGWRGDLVLYNTPVGGPPPVLQDRVLYIPPQLTAVLGHVPADADVVFSLMRGQEFAVATLVDDPAQADFIGGDGNESGGFEPGRRWMSRADALAWVRGIAQPLLTTHLALRQQFPGARIVHVPAPPPIESEAHILANAEGFAPLFAQHGVKPFAMRLRLYRLMYAELNRQLAEHGIASLPPPPGSLTAAGGLKADHARGCLHGNTLYAQGLAAQIREVLAHAASL
;
A
#
# COMPACT_ATOMS: atom_id res chain seq x y z
N MET A 1 -6.88 6.00 -28.02
CA MET A 1 -7.39 6.00 -26.62
C MET A 1 -6.25 5.52 -25.74
N ARG A 2 -5.93 6.24 -24.67
CA ARG A 2 -4.84 5.89 -23.74
C ARG A 2 -5.33 4.84 -22.74
N SER A 3 -4.43 4.09 -22.13
CA SER A 3 -4.78 3.00 -21.21
C SER A 3 -4.07 3.18 -19.88
N TYR A 4 -4.78 2.94 -18.77
CA TYR A 4 -4.17 2.83 -17.44
C TYR A 4 -4.61 1.56 -16.74
N ALA A 5 -3.83 1.12 -15.77
CA ALA A 5 -4.16 -0.01 -14.92
C ALA A 5 -3.93 0.31 -13.44
N ALA A 6 -4.82 -0.14 -12.56
CA ALA A 6 -4.60 -0.22 -11.12
C ALA A 6 -4.45 -1.70 -10.72
N ILE A 7 -3.32 -2.07 -10.15
CA ILE A 7 -3.01 -3.46 -9.76
C ILE A 7 -2.81 -3.57 -8.25
N GLY A 8 -3.41 -4.58 -7.63
CA GLY A 8 -3.35 -4.74 -6.17
C GLY A 8 -4.19 -5.90 -5.64
N SER A 9 -4.24 -6.01 -4.31
CA SER A 9 -5.06 -6.98 -3.59
C SER A 9 -6.12 -6.27 -2.74
N SER A 10 -6.18 -6.51 -1.43
CA SER A 10 -7.20 -5.99 -0.53
C SER A 10 -7.22 -4.45 -0.42
N HIS A 11 -6.11 -3.78 -0.75
CA HIS A 11 -6.04 -2.31 -0.76
C HIS A 11 -6.90 -1.67 -1.87
N LEU A 12 -7.36 -2.45 -2.86
CA LEU A 12 -8.28 -2.00 -3.90
C LEU A 12 -9.76 -2.07 -3.49
N PHE A 13 -10.10 -2.63 -2.33
CA PHE A 13 -11.49 -2.88 -1.96
C PHE A 13 -12.40 -1.65 -2.04
N GLY A 14 -11.93 -0.49 -1.58
CA GLY A 14 -12.70 0.74 -1.68
C GLY A 14 -12.96 1.18 -3.14
N LEU A 15 -11.99 1.00 -4.04
CA LEU A 15 -12.15 1.32 -5.47
C LEU A 15 -13.13 0.34 -6.14
N ILE A 16 -13.00 -0.96 -5.84
CA ILE A 16 -13.91 -1.99 -6.37
C ILE A 16 -15.34 -1.69 -5.93
N GLN A 17 -15.56 -1.54 -4.63
CA GLN A 17 -16.89 -1.35 -4.05
C GLN A 17 -17.55 -0.06 -4.52
N HIS A 18 -16.78 0.98 -4.83
CA HIS A 18 -17.33 2.27 -5.25
C HIS A 18 -17.51 2.40 -6.77
N TYR A 19 -16.55 1.93 -7.57
CA TYR A 19 -16.49 2.19 -9.01
C TYR A 19 -16.76 0.98 -9.90
N VAL A 20 -16.62 -0.24 -9.39
CA VAL A 20 -16.80 -1.45 -10.19
C VAL A 20 -18.14 -2.10 -9.86
N GLU A 21 -18.25 -2.64 -8.65
CA GLU A 21 -19.49 -3.25 -8.14
C GLU A 21 -19.36 -3.57 -6.64
N PRO A 22 -20.48 -3.77 -5.92
CA PRO A 22 -20.47 -4.29 -4.57
C PRO A 22 -19.73 -5.63 -4.46
N MET A 23 -18.84 -5.76 -3.47
CA MET A 23 -18.06 -6.98 -3.25
C MET A 23 -18.93 -8.16 -2.83
N GLU A 24 -20.08 -7.89 -2.23
CA GLU A 24 -21.06 -8.84 -1.73
C GLU A 24 -21.71 -9.67 -2.86
N ASN A 25 -21.56 -9.24 -4.11
CA ASN A 25 -22.08 -9.95 -5.28
C ASN A 25 -21.31 -11.24 -5.62
N GLY A 26 -20.20 -11.52 -4.95
CA GLY A 26 -19.43 -12.76 -5.11
C GLY A 26 -18.62 -12.87 -6.40
N ARG A 27 -18.69 -11.90 -7.33
CA ARG A 27 -17.91 -11.90 -8.59
C ARG A 27 -16.41 -12.00 -8.35
N PHE A 28 -15.90 -11.40 -7.29
CA PHE A 28 -14.47 -11.43 -6.96
C PHE A 28 -14.05 -12.61 -6.07
N GLN A 29 -15.01 -13.44 -5.63
CA GLN A 29 -14.75 -14.59 -4.77
C GLN A 29 -13.68 -15.55 -5.36
N PRO A 30 -13.67 -15.85 -6.68
CA PRO A 30 -12.63 -16.69 -7.28
C PRO A 30 -11.20 -16.13 -7.14
N VAL A 31 -11.04 -14.80 -7.05
CA VAL A 31 -9.73 -14.20 -6.85
C VAL A 31 -9.18 -14.57 -5.48
N TRP A 32 -10.03 -14.58 -4.45
CA TRP A 32 -9.65 -14.88 -3.08
C TRP A 32 -9.53 -16.39 -2.83
N ASP A 33 -10.52 -17.16 -3.29
CA ASP A 33 -10.61 -18.59 -2.99
C ASP A 33 -9.72 -19.45 -3.89
N ALA A 34 -9.81 -19.24 -5.20
CA ALA A 34 -9.06 -20.03 -6.20
C ALA A 34 -7.71 -19.38 -6.53
N GLY A 35 -7.52 -18.13 -6.13
CA GLY A 35 -6.29 -17.43 -6.39
C GLY A 35 -6.08 -17.08 -7.86
N THR A 36 -7.14 -16.97 -8.66
CA THR A 36 -7.03 -16.63 -10.07
C THR A 36 -7.03 -15.11 -10.22
N PRO A 37 -5.96 -14.46 -10.73
CA PRO A 37 -5.99 -13.03 -10.96
C PRO A 37 -7.10 -12.65 -11.94
N MET A 38 -7.74 -11.51 -11.70
CA MET A 38 -8.86 -11.03 -12.49
C MET A 38 -8.58 -9.62 -12.99
N ARG A 39 -8.91 -9.39 -14.25
CA ARG A 39 -8.95 -8.06 -14.86
C ARG A 39 -10.40 -7.65 -15.07
N VAL A 40 -10.75 -6.46 -14.62
CA VAL A 40 -12.07 -5.84 -14.85
C VAL A 40 -11.88 -4.39 -15.25
N GLU A 41 -12.89 -3.79 -15.88
CA GLU A 41 -12.89 -2.36 -16.17
C GLU A 41 -12.95 -1.54 -14.87
N LEU A 42 -12.22 -0.44 -14.84
CA LEU A 42 -12.25 0.55 -13.75
C LEU A 42 -12.71 1.91 -14.31
N PRO A 43 -14.02 2.22 -14.26
CA PRO A 43 -14.55 3.46 -14.82
C PRO A 43 -14.34 4.63 -13.86
N LEU A 44 -13.31 5.45 -14.12
CA LEU A 44 -13.06 6.70 -13.37
C LEU A 44 -13.54 7.96 -14.11
N ASP A 45 -14.30 7.82 -15.20
CA ASP A 45 -14.84 8.90 -16.04
C ASP A 45 -13.76 9.91 -16.47
N THR A 46 -12.62 9.41 -16.95
CA THR A 46 -11.49 10.23 -17.39
C THR A 46 -11.45 10.31 -18.92
N PRO A 47 -11.78 11.46 -19.55
CA PRO A 47 -11.85 11.55 -21.01
C PRO A 47 -10.56 11.11 -21.71
N GLY A 48 -10.70 10.26 -22.74
CA GLY A 48 -9.56 9.76 -23.53
C GLY A 48 -8.79 8.59 -22.90
N TRP A 49 -9.21 8.13 -21.71
CA TRP A 49 -8.59 7.02 -20.99
C TRP A 49 -9.51 5.81 -20.87
N ARG A 50 -8.94 4.62 -21.03
CA ARG A 50 -9.51 3.33 -20.65
C ARG A 50 -8.83 2.85 -19.38
N GLY A 51 -9.61 2.45 -18.38
CA GLY A 51 -9.11 1.99 -17.10
C GLY A 51 -9.34 0.50 -16.88
N ASP A 52 -8.32 -0.18 -16.39
CA ASP A 52 -8.41 -1.56 -15.94
C ASP A 52 -8.01 -1.68 -14.46
N LEU A 53 -8.71 -2.55 -13.72
CA LEU A 53 -8.33 -3.01 -12.40
C LEU A 53 -7.87 -4.46 -12.50
N VAL A 54 -6.66 -4.73 -12.02
CA VAL A 54 -6.07 -6.06 -11.94
C VAL A 54 -6.02 -6.48 -10.47
N LEU A 55 -6.94 -7.37 -10.10
CA LEU A 55 -7.08 -7.90 -8.76
C LEU A 55 -6.38 -9.25 -8.64
N TYR A 56 -5.63 -9.44 -7.56
CA TYR A 56 -5.04 -10.74 -7.24
C TYR A 56 -5.03 -10.97 -5.72
N ASN A 57 -4.95 -12.23 -5.29
CA ASN A 57 -4.73 -12.57 -3.89
C ASN A 57 -3.24 -12.59 -3.55
N THR A 58 -2.82 -11.97 -2.45
CA THR A 58 -1.40 -11.80 -2.10
C THR A 58 -0.60 -13.12 -2.12
N PRO A 59 -1.09 -14.26 -1.59
CA PRO A 59 -0.38 -15.54 -1.67
C PRO A 59 -0.14 -16.03 -3.12
N VAL A 60 -1.06 -15.71 -4.05
CA VAL A 60 -0.95 -16.07 -5.47
C VAL A 60 0.18 -15.32 -6.14
N GLY A 61 0.47 -14.09 -5.70
CA GLY A 61 1.63 -13.34 -6.18
C GLY A 61 2.97 -13.98 -5.81
N GLY A 62 2.97 -15.07 -5.04
CA GLY A 62 4.16 -15.77 -4.62
C GLY A 62 5.03 -14.95 -3.65
N PRO A 63 6.30 -15.34 -3.46
CA PRO A 63 7.25 -14.53 -2.70
C PRO A 63 7.50 -13.18 -3.41
N PRO A 64 8.04 -12.17 -2.71
CA PRO A 64 8.49 -10.96 -3.38
C PRO A 64 9.69 -11.24 -4.29
N PRO A 65 9.93 -10.41 -5.32
CA PRO A 65 11.15 -10.49 -6.11
C PRO A 65 12.39 -10.27 -5.24
N VAL A 66 13.50 -10.91 -5.64
CA VAL A 66 14.78 -10.79 -4.94
C VAL A 66 15.74 -9.99 -5.80
N LEU A 67 16.35 -8.95 -5.23
CA LEU A 67 17.43 -8.20 -5.86
C LEU A 67 18.76 -8.68 -5.28
N GLN A 68 19.56 -9.35 -6.10
CA GLN A 68 20.88 -9.85 -5.71
C GLN A 68 21.89 -9.48 -6.79
N ASP A 69 23.03 -8.90 -6.41
CA ASP A 69 24.12 -8.54 -7.34
C ASP A 69 23.64 -7.72 -8.55
N ARG A 70 22.68 -6.82 -8.33
CA ARG A 70 22.00 -5.99 -9.35
C ARG A 70 21.13 -6.75 -10.35
N VAL A 71 20.89 -8.04 -10.12
CA VAL A 71 19.96 -8.87 -10.89
C VAL A 71 18.65 -9.00 -10.11
N LEU A 72 17.54 -8.66 -10.75
CA LEU A 72 16.20 -8.83 -10.18
C LEU A 72 15.61 -10.17 -10.60
N TYR A 73 15.39 -11.05 -9.62
CA TYR A 73 14.77 -12.34 -9.81
C TYR A 73 13.27 -12.21 -9.55
N ILE A 74 12.48 -12.26 -10.62
CA ILE A 74 11.02 -12.15 -10.58
C ILE A 74 10.42 -13.56 -10.54
N PRO A 75 9.65 -13.91 -9.50
CA PRO A 75 9.06 -15.24 -9.39
C PRO A 75 7.99 -15.45 -10.48
N PRO A 76 7.85 -16.66 -11.05
CA PRO A 76 6.87 -16.95 -12.10
C PRO A 76 5.44 -16.58 -11.72
N GLN A 77 5.09 -16.73 -10.44
CA GLN A 77 3.80 -16.36 -9.87
C GLN A 77 3.50 -14.87 -10.06
N LEU A 78 4.48 -14.01 -9.73
CA LEU A 78 4.32 -12.58 -9.94
C LEU A 78 4.25 -12.26 -11.43
N THR A 79 5.09 -12.89 -12.26
CA THR A 79 5.02 -12.71 -13.73
C THR A 79 3.64 -13.06 -14.28
N ALA A 80 3.03 -14.14 -13.80
CA ALA A 80 1.67 -14.53 -14.19
C ALA A 80 0.65 -13.44 -13.82
N VAL A 81 0.71 -12.91 -12.59
CA VAL A 81 -0.13 -11.78 -12.15
C VAL A 81 0.09 -10.54 -13.02
N LEU A 82 1.36 -10.18 -13.29
CA LEU A 82 1.69 -9.03 -14.12
C LEU A 82 1.22 -9.18 -15.57
N GLY A 83 1.11 -10.41 -16.08
CA GLY A 83 0.55 -10.71 -17.41
C GLY A 83 -0.91 -10.28 -17.59
N HIS A 84 -1.64 -10.01 -16.50
CA HIS A 84 -3.00 -9.46 -16.58
C HIS A 84 -3.03 -7.93 -16.74
N VAL A 85 -1.92 -7.23 -16.49
CA VAL A 85 -1.82 -5.79 -16.76
C VAL A 85 -1.76 -5.59 -18.29
N PRO A 86 -2.54 -4.65 -18.86
CA PRO A 86 -2.49 -4.35 -20.29
C PRO A 86 -1.05 -4.01 -20.72
N ALA A 87 -0.54 -4.70 -21.74
CA ALA A 87 0.81 -4.44 -22.26
C ALA A 87 0.97 -3.03 -22.86
N ASP A 88 -0.15 -2.42 -23.27
CA ASP A 88 -0.27 -1.07 -23.80
C ASP A 88 -0.61 -0.01 -22.72
N ALA A 89 -0.52 -0.35 -21.43
CA ALA A 89 -0.78 0.61 -20.35
C ALA A 89 0.25 1.76 -20.37
N ASP A 90 -0.24 3.00 -20.55
CA ASP A 90 0.55 4.22 -20.40
C ASP A 90 0.90 4.48 -18.92
N VAL A 91 0.01 4.14 -18.00
CA VAL A 91 0.15 4.38 -16.55
C VAL A 91 -0.24 3.14 -15.75
N VAL A 92 0.59 2.76 -14.79
CA VAL A 92 0.32 1.64 -13.87
C VAL A 92 0.35 2.16 -12.43
N PHE A 93 -0.79 2.12 -11.76
CA PHE A 93 -0.94 2.40 -10.33
C PHE A 93 -0.79 1.09 -9.55
N SER A 94 0.23 1.01 -8.71
CA SER A 94 0.57 -0.19 -7.95
C SER A 94 0.18 -0.04 -6.48
N LEU A 95 -0.81 -0.83 -6.07
CA LEU A 95 -1.22 -1.10 -4.69
C LEU A 95 -0.79 -2.53 -4.29
N MET A 96 0.28 -3.03 -4.90
CA MET A 96 0.79 -4.37 -4.66
C MET A 96 1.64 -4.41 -3.40
N ARG A 97 1.43 -5.46 -2.59
CA ARG A 97 2.11 -5.66 -1.30
C ARG A 97 1.73 -4.55 -0.30
N GLY A 98 1.45 -4.92 0.93
CA GLY A 98 0.87 -3.99 1.91
C GLY A 98 0.53 -4.63 3.25
N GLN A 99 0.16 -5.91 3.22
CA GLN A 99 -0.13 -6.65 4.46
C GLN A 99 1.14 -7.21 5.11
N GLU A 100 2.22 -7.38 4.36
CA GLU A 100 3.45 -8.03 4.81
C GLU A 100 4.12 -7.30 5.99
N PHE A 101 3.82 -6.01 6.17
CA PHE A 101 4.32 -5.20 7.29
C PHE A 101 3.26 -4.88 8.34
N ALA A 102 2.04 -5.38 8.19
CA ALA A 102 0.95 -5.12 9.12
C ALA A 102 1.27 -5.58 10.55
N VAL A 103 1.90 -6.76 10.71
CA VAL A 103 2.30 -7.27 12.03
C VAL A 103 3.32 -6.32 12.67
N ALA A 104 4.38 -5.96 11.95
CA ALA A 104 5.43 -5.06 12.45
C ALA A 104 4.89 -3.68 12.82
N THR A 105 3.83 -3.22 12.15
CA THR A 105 3.25 -1.89 12.33
C THR A 105 2.08 -1.85 13.31
N LEU A 106 1.32 -2.92 13.51
CA LEU A 106 0.12 -2.91 14.36
C LEU A 106 0.29 -3.64 15.70
N VAL A 107 1.07 -4.72 15.75
CA VAL A 107 1.14 -5.57 16.94
C VAL A 107 2.16 -5.01 17.92
N ASP A 108 1.77 -4.90 19.19
CA ASP A 108 2.63 -4.34 20.21
C ASP A 108 3.59 -5.36 20.84
N ASP A 109 4.59 -5.79 20.06
CA ASP A 109 5.66 -6.63 20.62
C ASP A 109 6.60 -5.79 21.52
N PRO A 110 6.69 -6.05 22.84
CA PRO A 110 7.56 -5.33 23.76
C PRO A 110 9.06 -5.47 23.46
N ALA A 111 9.46 -6.50 22.69
CA ALA A 111 10.84 -6.66 22.24
C ALA A 111 11.23 -5.61 21.17
N GLN A 112 10.26 -4.98 20.52
CA GLN A 112 10.52 -3.95 19.52
C GLN A 112 10.94 -2.63 20.19
N ALA A 113 12.13 -2.15 19.80
CA ALA A 113 12.62 -0.87 20.26
C ALA A 113 11.91 0.30 19.55
N ASP A 114 11.78 1.40 20.25
CA ASP A 114 11.31 2.68 19.76
C ASP A 114 12.48 3.53 19.23
N PHE A 115 12.16 4.59 18.49
CA PHE A 115 13.15 5.50 17.92
C PHE A 115 12.57 6.91 17.77
N ILE A 116 13.44 7.91 17.74
CA ILE A 116 13.03 9.30 17.49
C ILE A 116 12.72 9.49 16.01
N GLY A 117 11.52 10.01 15.70
CA GLY A 117 11.12 10.40 14.36
C GLY A 117 11.91 11.61 13.87
N GLY A 118 12.48 11.53 12.66
CA GLY A 118 13.35 12.58 12.09
C GLY A 118 12.62 13.66 11.30
N ASP A 119 11.31 13.84 11.47
CA ASP A 119 10.46 14.76 10.70
C ASP A 119 10.25 16.13 11.38
N GLY A 120 11.06 16.48 12.38
CA GLY A 120 10.96 17.74 13.11
C GLY A 120 9.74 17.86 14.02
N ASN A 121 8.86 16.85 14.03
CA ASN A 121 7.74 16.71 14.96
C ASN A 121 8.21 15.94 16.22
N GLU A 122 9.31 16.42 16.81
CA GLU A 122 10.01 15.82 17.96
C GLU A 122 9.19 15.79 19.26
N SER A 123 7.99 16.37 19.25
CA SER A 123 7.08 16.44 20.39
C SER A 123 6.56 15.07 20.86
N GLY A 124 6.81 13.99 20.10
CA GLY A 124 6.32 12.65 20.42
C GLY A 124 7.08 11.88 21.49
N GLY A 125 8.27 12.34 21.93
CA GLY A 125 9.10 11.65 22.91
C GLY A 125 9.34 10.16 22.61
N PHE A 126 9.94 9.45 23.57
CA PHE A 126 9.96 7.98 23.55
C PHE A 126 8.71 7.45 24.23
N GLU A 127 8.21 6.30 23.77
CA GLU A 127 7.21 5.56 24.53
C GLU A 127 7.82 5.07 25.87
N PRO A 128 7.20 5.39 27.02
CA PRO A 128 7.70 5.00 28.32
C PRO A 128 7.94 3.48 28.42
N GLY A 129 9.11 3.10 28.96
CA GLY A 129 9.48 1.70 29.17
C GLY A 129 9.97 0.94 27.94
N ARG A 130 10.08 1.59 26.76
CA ARG A 130 10.63 0.94 25.55
C ARG A 130 12.15 0.95 25.51
N ARG A 131 12.71 -0.13 24.94
CA ARG A 131 14.08 -0.11 24.42
C ARG A 131 14.15 0.89 23.27
N TRP A 132 15.34 1.42 23.03
CA TRP A 132 15.57 2.50 22.08
C TRP A 132 16.62 2.03 21.08
N MET A 133 16.42 2.37 19.80
CA MET A 133 17.35 2.07 18.72
C MET A 133 17.84 3.37 18.07
N SER A 134 19.04 3.33 17.49
CA SER A 134 19.55 4.48 16.75
C SER A 134 18.72 4.71 15.49
N ARG A 135 18.77 5.93 14.93
CA ARG A 135 18.13 6.21 13.65
C ARG A 135 18.68 5.34 12.52
N ALA A 136 19.96 4.97 12.57
CA ALA A 136 20.58 4.09 11.58
C ALA A 136 19.99 2.68 11.66
N ASP A 137 19.79 2.15 12.87
CA ASP A 137 19.16 0.84 13.09
C ASP A 137 17.69 0.86 12.67
N ALA A 138 16.96 1.93 13.00
CA ALA A 138 15.58 2.13 12.57
C ALA A 138 15.48 2.15 11.03
N LEU A 139 16.38 2.86 10.36
CA LEU A 139 16.45 2.87 8.90
C LEU A 139 16.75 1.49 8.31
N ALA A 140 17.70 0.76 8.88
CA ALA A 140 18.02 -0.60 8.45
C ALA A 140 16.81 -1.53 8.62
N TRP A 141 16.09 -1.40 9.74
CA TRP A 141 14.89 -2.18 10.01
C TRP A 141 13.76 -1.87 9.01
N VAL A 142 13.41 -0.60 8.80
CA VAL A 142 12.34 -0.26 7.85
C VAL A 142 12.69 -0.57 6.41
N ARG A 143 13.98 -0.54 6.04
CA ARG A 143 14.43 -1.02 4.71
C ARG A 143 14.16 -2.50 4.55
N GLY A 144 14.44 -3.32 5.57
CA GLY A 144 14.10 -4.74 5.56
C GLY A 144 12.60 -4.97 5.37
N ILE A 145 11.77 -4.17 6.05
CA ILE A 145 10.30 -4.21 5.91
C ILE A 145 9.85 -3.76 4.50
N ALA A 146 10.45 -2.70 3.95
CA ALA A 146 10.08 -2.11 2.67
C ALA A 146 10.66 -2.83 1.45
N GLN A 147 11.66 -3.70 1.64
CA GLN A 147 12.35 -4.39 0.55
C GLN A 147 11.39 -5.14 -0.39
N PRO A 148 10.40 -5.92 0.10
CA PRO A 148 9.41 -6.56 -0.76
C PRO A 148 8.62 -5.58 -1.63
N LEU A 149 8.30 -4.39 -1.11
CA LEU A 149 7.60 -3.35 -1.85
C LEU A 149 8.51 -2.81 -2.95
N LEU A 150 9.74 -2.42 -2.59
CA LEU A 150 10.72 -1.90 -3.56
C LEU A 150 10.91 -2.87 -4.72
N THR A 151 11.25 -4.13 -4.44
CA THR A 151 11.56 -5.11 -5.49
C THR A 151 10.35 -5.46 -6.36
N THR A 152 9.13 -5.43 -5.80
CA THR A 152 7.89 -5.58 -6.59
C THR A 152 7.72 -4.43 -7.59
N HIS A 153 8.03 -3.19 -7.19
CA HIS A 153 7.95 -2.03 -8.09
C HIS A 153 9.07 -2.01 -9.13
N LEU A 154 10.26 -2.52 -8.80
CA LEU A 154 11.31 -2.74 -9.79
C LEU A 154 10.89 -3.80 -10.82
N ALA A 155 10.17 -4.84 -10.41
CA ALA A 155 9.64 -5.85 -11.33
C ALA A 155 8.60 -5.24 -12.29
N LEU A 156 7.72 -4.38 -11.80
CA LEU A 156 6.82 -3.59 -12.65
C LEU A 156 7.60 -2.73 -13.64
N ARG A 157 8.67 -2.04 -13.19
CA ARG A 157 9.51 -1.20 -14.06
C ARG A 157 10.20 -1.99 -15.15
N GLN A 158 10.67 -3.20 -14.83
CA GLN A 158 11.27 -4.10 -15.80
C GLN A 158 10.24 -4.64 -16.80
N GLN A 159 9.02 -4.97 -16.34
CA GLN A 159 7.97 -5.55 -17.18
C GLN A 159 7.29 -4.50 -18.08
N PHE A 160 7.16 -3.25 -17.60
CA PHE A 160 6.48 -2.16 -18.30
C PHE A 160 7.42 -0.94 -18.48
N PRO A 161 8.49 -1.07 -19.29
CA PRO A 161 9.53 -0.03 -19.39
C PRO A 161 9.01 1.29 -19.96
N GLY A 162 7.98 1.25 -20.80
CA GLY A 162 7.35 2.45 -21.38
C GLY A 162 6.25 3.08 -20.51
N ALA A 163 5.77 2.38 -19.48
CA ALA A 163 4.67 2.88 -18.65
C ALA A 163 5.17 3.83 -17.57
N ARG A 164 4.35 4.82 -17.21
CA ARG A 164 4.54 5.57 -15.97
C ARG A 164 4.06 4.73 -14.79
N ILE A 165 4.97 4.35 -13.91
CA ILE A 165 4.61 3.58 -12.71
C ILE A 165 4.43 4.55 -11.54
N VAL A 166 3.30 4.39 -10.86
CA VAL A 166 2.93 5.17 -9.69
C VAL A 166 2.65 4.21 -8.54
N HIS A 167 3.46 4.28 -7.50
CA HIS A 167 3.21 3.57 -6.26
C HIS A 167 2.10 4.27 -5.48
N VAL A 168 1.15 3.47 -4.99
CA VAL A 168 0.06 3.92 -4.14
C VAL A 168 0.26 3.26 -2.78
N PRO A 169 0.73 4.01 -1.76
CA PRO A 169 1.02 3.44 -0.45
C PRO A 169 -0.26 2.94 0.24
N ALA A 170 -0.09 2.01 1.17
CA ALA A 170 -1.16 1.66 2.08
C ALA A 170 -1.58 2.91 2.89
N PRO A 171 -2.85 2.98 3.34
CA PRO A 171 -3.32 4.10 4.16
C PRO A 171 -2.46 4.28 5.42
N PRO A 172 -2.32 5.52 5.95
CA PRO A 172 -1.70 5.75 7.24
C PRO A 172 -2.38 4.98 8.38
N PRO A 173 -1.68 4.72 9.50
CA PRO A 173 -2.27 4.01 10.62
C PRO A 173 -3.46 4.77 11.21
N ILE A 174 -4.49 4.03 11.61
CA ILE A 174 -5.70 4.57 12.25
C ILE A 174 -5.35 5.03 13.67
N GLU A 175 -5.70 6.26 14.03
CA GLU A 175 -5.35 6.82 15.35
C GLU A 175 -6.04 6.08 16.51
N SER A 176 -7.33 5.76 16.34
CA SER A 176 -8.16 5.12 17.37
C SER A 176 -7.82 3.64 17.57
N GLU A 177 -7.27 3.30 18.74
CA GLU A 177 -7.09 1.91 19.18
C GLU A 177 -8.43 1.18 19.32
N ALA A 178 -9.45 1.84 19.85
CA ALA A 178 -10.79 1.26 20.00
C ALA A 178 -11.38 0.82 18.65
N HIS A 179 -11.16 1.61 17.59
CA HIS A 179 -11.55 1.23 16.23
C HIS A 179 -10.82 -0.01 15.76
N ILE A 180 -9.50 -0.09 15.98
CA ILE A 180 -8.67 -1.23 15.59
C ILE A 180 -9.14 -2.50 16.30
N LEU A 181 -9.40 -2.45 17.61
CA LEU A 181 -9.89 -3.59 18.38
C LEU A 181 -11.29 -4.03 17.94
N ALA A 182 -12.19 -3.08 17.65
CA ALA A 182 -13.52 -3.39 17.14
C ALA A 182 -13.50 -3.98 15.72
N ASN A 183 -12.42 -3.75 14.96
CA ASN A 183 -12.28 -4.15 13.56
C ASN A 183 -10.95 -4.89 13.32
N ALA A 184 -10.60 -5.81 14.21
CA ALA A 184 -9.27 -6.41 14.28
C ALA A 184 -8.85 -7.29 13.08
N GLU A 185 -9.75 -7.55 12.12
CA GLU A 185 -9.53 -8.44 10.98
C GLU A 185 -8.90 -9.78 11.44
N GLY A 186 -7.86 -10.27 10.77
CA GLY A 186 -7.11 -11.47 11.17
C GLY A 186 -6.17 -11.28 12.38
N PHE A 187 -6.09 -10.08 12.97
CA PHE A 187 -5.13 -9.75 14.03
C PHE A 187 -5.69 -9.91 15.45
N ALA A 188 -6.97 -10.24 15.62
CA ALA A 188 -7.58 -10.37 16.95
C ALA A 188 -6.78 -11.26 17.93
N PRO A 189 -6.25 -12.44 17.53
CA PRO A 189 -5.42 -13.25 18.43
C PRO A 189 -4.11 -12.56 18.83
N LEU A 190 -3.48 -11.84 17.90
CA LEU A 190 -2.23 -11.12 18.15
C LEU A 190 -2.46 -9.92 19.06
N PHE A 191 -3.56 -9.19 18.90
CA PHE A 191 -3.93 -8.10 19.80
C PHE A 191 -4.29 -8.60 21.20
N ALA A 192 -4.92 -9.76 21.33
CA ALA A 192 -5.17 -10.36 22.63
C ALA A 192 -3.87 -10.76 23.36
N GLN A 193 -2.85 -11.20 22.63
CA GLN A 193 -1.57 -11.62 23.19
C GLN A 193 -0.61 -10.46 23.48
N HIS A 194 -0.56 -9.48 22.59
CA HIS A 194 0.48 -8.44 22.59
C HIS A 194 -0.07 -7.02 22.76
N GLY A 195 -1.35 -6.79 22.49
CA GLY A 195 -1.93 -5.44 22.42
C GLY A 195 -1.73 -4.78 21.05
N VAL A 196 -2.30 -3.58 20.91
CA VAL A 196 -2.15 -2.72 19.73
C VAL A 196 -1.01 -1.75 19.96
N LYS A 197 -0.09 -1.63 18.99
CA LYS A 197 1.07 -0.75 19.12
C LYS A 197 0.62 0.71 19.34
N PRO A 198 1.25 1.47 20.24
CA PRO A 198 0.91 2.88 20.45
C PRO A 198 0.92 3.68 19.16
N PHE A 199 -0.09 4.53 18.95
CA PHE A 199 -0.28 5.26 17.69
C PHE A 199 0.97 6.05 17.26
N ALA A 200 1.64 6.74 18.20
CA ALA A 200 2.84 7.50 17.90
C ALA A 200 3.95 6.62 17.30
N MET A 201 4.17 5.41 17.84
CA MET A 201 5.11 4.44 17.25
C MET A 201 4.67 3.98 15.86
N ARG A 202 3.39 3.63 15.69
CA ARG A 202 2.85 3.19 14.39
C ARG A 202 3.08 4.24 13.32
N LEU A 203 2.82 5.50 13.66
CA LEU A 203 2.98 6.63 12.76
C LEU A 203 4.45 6.94 12.46
N ARG A 204 5.34 6.90 13.46
CA ARG A 204 6.79 7.03 13.26
C ARG A 204 7.33 5.97 12.31
N LEU A 205 6.93 4.71 12.51
CA LEU A 205 7.32 3.59 11.65
C LEU A 205 6.81 3.77 10.22
N TYR A 206 5.52 4.11 10.06
CA TYR A 206 4.91 4.38 8.75
C TYR A 206 5.66 5.48 8.00
N ARG A 207 5.90 6.63 8.65
CA ARG A 207 6.57 7.78 8.04
C ARG A 207 8.00 7.46 7.65
N LEU A 208 8.77 6.82 8.54
CA LEU A 208 10.17 6.48 8.24
C LEU A 208 10.26 5.48 7.08
N MET A 209 9.42 4.44 7.11
CA MET A 209 9.37 3.42 6.06
C MET A 209 9.02 4.02 4.70
N TYR A 210 7.92 4.78 4.60
CA TYR A 210 7.49 5.35 3.33
C TYR A 210 8.38 6.50 2.86
N ALA A 211 8.98 7.29 3.76
CA ALA A 211 9.98 8.29 3.34
C ALA A 211 11.19 7.60 2.66
N GLU A 212 11.71 6.54 3.26
CA GLU A 212 12.86 5.81 2.70
C GLU A 212 12.51 4.98 1.46
N LEU A 213 11.33 4.36 1.41
CA LEU A 213 10.83 3.65 0.23
C LEU A 213 10.61 4.62 -0.92
N ASN A 214 9.93 5.75 -0.70
CA ASN A 214 9.63 6.72 -1.75
C ASN A 214 10.90 7.33 -2.32
N ARG A 215 11.92 7.57 -1.47
CA ARG A 215 13.25 8.01 -1.92
C ARG A 215 13.88 6.99 -2.89
N GLN A 216 13.87 5.71 -2.54
CA GLN A 216 14.41 4.63 -3.39
C GLN A 216 13.60 4.45 -4.68
N LEU A 217 12.26 4.49 -4.61
CA LEU A 217 11.39 4.41 -5.79
C LEU A 217 11.64 5.57 -6.77
N ALA A 218 11.87 6.79 -6.25
CA ALA A 218 12.15 7.97 -7.07
C ALA A 218 13.45 7.83 -7.88
N GLU A 219 14.47 7.13 -7.37
CA GLU A 219 15.71 6.82 -8.11
C GLU A 219 15.45 5.99 -9.38
N HIS A 220 14.30 5.29 -9.45
CA HIS A 220 13.86 4.49 -10.58
C HIS A 220 12.72 5.14 -11.38
N GLY A 221 12.49 6.44 -11.18
CA GLY A 221 11.42 7.18 -11.85
C GLY A 221 10.03 6.68 -11.47
N ILE A 222 9.85 6.15 -10.26
CA ILE A 222 8.57 5.70 -9.73
C ILE A 222 8.10 6.73 -8.71
N ALA A 223 7.03 7.44 -9.03
CA ALA A 223 6.42 8.40 -8.11
C ALA A 223 5.53 7.66 -7.10
N SER A 224 5.40 8.20 -5.89
CA SER A 224 4.44 7.70 -4.90
C SER A 224 3.36 8.73 -4.62
N LEU A 225 2.10 8.32 -4.56
CA LEU A 225 1.01 9.21 -4.18
C LEU A 225 1.05 9.51 -2.66
N PRO A 226 0.74 10.74 -2.23
CA PRO A 226 0.47 10.99 -0.82
C PRO A 226 -0.91 10.44 -0.44
N PRO A 227 -1.21 10.28 0.87
CA PRO A 227 -2.58 10.01 1.30
C PRO A 227 -3.56 11.04 0.74
N PRO A 228 -4.80 10.65 0.39
CA PRO A 228 -5.77 11.55 -0.20
C PRO A 228 -6.02 12.79 0.67
N PRO A 229 -6.13 14.00 0.08
CA PRO A 229 -6.46 15.20 0.83
C PRO A 229 -7.74 15.01 1.67
N GLY A 230 -7.70 15.46 2.93
CA GLY A 230 -8.86 15.34 3.83
C GLY A 230 -9.05 13.98 4.50
N SER A 231 -8.26 12.95 4.17
CA SER A 231 -8.36 11.62 4.79
C SER A 231 -7.68 11.48 6.16
N LEU A 232 -6.88 12.47 6.56
CA LEU A 232 -6.04 12.40 7.75
C LEU A 232 -6.57 13.21 8.93
N THR A 233 -6.31 12.72 10.15
CA THR A 233 -6.46 13.48 11.39
C THR A 233 -5.39 14.57 11.49
N ALA A 234 -5.53 15.49 12.45
CA ALA A 234 -4.52 16.51 12.70
C ALA A 234 -3.14 15.93 13.06
N ALA A 235 -3.12 14.75 13.70
CA ALA A 235 -1.88 14.04 14.01
C ALA A 235 -1.25 13.35 12.78
N GLY A 236 -2.00 13.21 11.69
CA GLY A 236 -1.57 12.55 10.44
C GLY A 236 -1.89 11.07 10.35
N GLY A 237 -2.74 10.54 11.25
CA GLY A 237 -3.31 9.20 11.13
C GLY A 237 -4.51 9.17 10.18
N LEU A 238 -4.95 7.98 9.75
CA LEU A 238 -6.16 7.84 8.95
C LEU A 238 -7.40 8.12 9.82
N LYS A 239 -8.34 8.93 9.31
CA LYS A 239 -9.62 9.15 9.99
C LYS A 239 -10.43 7.86 10.04
N ALA A 240 -11.12 7.63 11.15
CA ALA A 240 -11.93 6.42 11.36
C ALA A 240 -13.04 6.26 10.31
N ASP A 241 -13.66 7.37 9.88
CA ASP A 241 -14.68 7.38 8.82
C ASP A 241 -14.12 7.12 7.41
N HIS A 242 -12.79 7.14 7.22
CA HIS A 242 -12.11 6.74 5.99
C HIS A 242 -11.51 5.32 6.09
N ALA A 243 -11.61 4.68 7.26
CA ALA A 243 -11.05 3.36 7.49
C ALA A 243 -12.05 2.24 7.15
N ARG A 244 -11.50 1.12 6.68
CA ARG A 244 -12.15 -0.18 6.58
C ARG A 244 -11.27 -1.18 7.32
N GLY A 245 -11.81 -1.80 8.36
CA GLY A 245 -11.00 -2.71 9.16
C GLY A 245 -9.91 -1.98 9.94
N CYS A 246 -8.76 -2.63 10.12
CA CYS A 246 -7.59 -2.06 10.80
C CYS A 246 -6.43 -1.67 9.86
N LEU A 247 -6.51 -2.01 8.57
CA LEU A 247 -5.45 -1.80 7.58
C LEU A 247 -5.87 -1.07 6.30
N HIS A 248 -7.18 -1.01 6.01
CA HIS A 248 -7.66 -0.65 4.68
C HIS A 248 -8.38 0.70 4.68
N GLY A 249 -8.41 1.34 3.51
CA GLY A 249 -9.27 2.48 3.23
C GLY A 249 -10.65 2.01 2.79
N ASN A 250 -11.69 2.73 3.17
CA ASN A 250 -13.06 2.48 2.71
C ASN A 250 -13.38 3.24 1.41
N THR A 251 -14.68 3.37 1.09
CA THR A 251 -15.16 4.07 -0.10
C THR A 251 -14.83 5.57 -0.08
N LEU A 252 -14.85 6.26 1.07
CA LEU A 252 -14.46 7.66 1.18
C LEU A 252 -12.98 7.86 0.87
N TYR A 253 -12.12 6.97 1.41
CA TYR A 253 -10.70 6.97 1.04
C TYR A 253 -10.50 6.73 -0.45
N ALA A 254 -11.24 5.78 -1.03
CA ALA A 254 -11.14 5.42 -2.45
C ALA A 254 -11.60 6.55 -3.39
N GLN A 255 -12.59 7.36 -3.00
CA GLN A 255 -13.00 8.55 -3.75
C GLN A 255 -11.85 9.56 -3.86
N GLY A 256 -11.17 9.82 -2.74
CA GLY A 256 -10.00 10.69 -2.71
C GLY A 256 -8.85 10.14 -3.55
N LEU A 257 -8.58 8.84 -3.45
CA LEU A 257 -7.57 8.17 -4.28
C LEU A 257 -7.91 8.25 -5.78
N ALA A 258 -9.17 8.05 -6.15
CA ALA A 258 -9.63 8.17 -7.53
C ALA A 258 -9.46 9.60 -8.08
N ALA A 259 -9.63 10.64 -7.24
CA ALA A 259 -9.33 12.01 -7.62
C ALA A 259 -7.83 12.20 -7.93
N GLN A 260 -6.94 11.68 -7.07
CA GLN A 260 -5.49 11.73 -7.32
C GLN A 260 -5.08 10.94 -8.58
N ILE A 261 -5.70 9.78 -8.82
CA ILE A 261 -5.50 9.01 -10.06
C ILE A 261 -5.88 9.86 -11.28
N ARG A 262 -7.05 10.50 -11.27
CA ARG A 262 -7.49 11.39 -12.35
C ARG A 262 -6.52 12.55 -12.59
N GLU A 263 -5.96 13.15 -11.53
CA GLU A 263 -4.95 14.21 -11.65
C GLU A 263 -3.68 13.71 -12.36
N VAL A 264 -3.20 12.52 -11.98
CA VAL A 264 -2.05 11.90 -12.66
C VAL A 264 -2.34 11.63 -14.13
N LEU A 265 -3.52 11.10 -14.45
CA LEU A 265 -3.93 10.81 -15.83
C LEU A 265 -4.07 12.09 -16.66
N ALA A 266 -4.64 13.15 -16.11
CA ALA A 266 -4.75 14.45 -16.76
C ALA A 266 -3.37 15.05 -17.05
N HIS A 267 -2.46 15.00 -16.08
CA HIS A 267 -1.08 15.44 -16.29
C HIS A 267 -0.36 14.60 -17.35
N ALA A 268 -0.50 13.27 -17.31
CA ALA A 268 0.09 12.39 -18.32
C ALA A 268 -0.44 12.70 -19.72
N ALA A 269 -1.71 13.07 -19.87
CA ALA A 269 -2.34 13.49 -21.13
C ALA A 269 -1.82 14.81 -21.71
N SER A 270 -1.20 15.65 -20.88
CA SER A 270 -0.64 16.95 -21.30
C SER A 270 0.81 16.88 -21.80
N LEU A 271 1.47 15.74 -21.65
CA LEU A 271 2.83 15.47 -22.12
C LEU A 271 2.80 14.87 -23.52
#